data_AF-A0A9X2ESD3-F1
#
_entry.id   AF-A0A9X2ESD3-F1
#
_cell.length_a   1.000
_cell.length_b   1.000
_cell.length_c   1.000
_cell.angle_alpha   90.00
_cell.angle_beta   90.00
_cell.angle_gamma   90.00
#
_symmetry.space_group_name_H-M   'P 1'
#
loop_
_entity.id
_entity.type
_entity.pdbx_description
1 polymer ?
#
loop_
_entity_poly.entity_id
_entity_poly.type
_entity_poly.pdbx_seq_one_letter_code
_entity_poly.pdbx_strand_id
1 'polypeptide(L)'
;MHYTFVFIGAIVISPIVATLGHLVIGLSGNTILADYEIASFFLSPAGLFGTLTLFIVVIILELFKLSALITVLDRHEPPFLAARNAIYTTFRITTRLGGFAWKLVQKILIAMIPGLAIVIFCVIFFFTEYDINYYLQHRPIEFWLAVLLIGSGLLLTIIFSFFVIVTGGLSLPLIVLRGESVKSALFHARSLSLRVRRRFSVSICIWFLLDVLIHTVFFIAFEWFGSQVILFAKFSPDFLVVILGCLVFLLAAGNTVIDGLMSGSLALLLKSSICTTDKKLHKQCDRIHPQYFGQF
;
A
#
# COMPACT_ATOMS: atom_id res chain seq x y z
N MET A 1 16.10 8.19 0.48
CA MET A 1 14.73 8.50 0.95
C MET A 1 13.92 7.26 1.20
N HIS A 2 13.58 6.52 0.15
CA HIS A 2 12.79 5.29 0.25
C HIS A 2 13.33 4.33 1.33
N TYR A 3 14.63 4.01 1.26
CA TYR A 3 15.31 3.15 2.25
C TYR A 3 15.18 3.60 3.71
N THR A 4 15.15 4.90 3.98
CA THR A 4 14.96 5.42 5.35
C THR A 4 13.59 5.05 5.89
N PHE A 5 12.54 5.19 5.08
CA PHE A 5 11.18 4.82 5.47
C PHE A 5 10.98 3.30 5.50
N VAL A 6 11.67 2.54 4.65
CA VAL A 6 11.67 1.07 4.72
C VAL A 6 12.30 0.60 6.03
N PHE A 7 13.43 1.18 6.44
CA PHE A 7 14.07 0.82 7.71
C PHE A 7 13.21 1.18 8.92
N ILE A 8 12.63 2.39 8.95
CA ILE A 8 11.67 2.79 9.99
C ILE A 8 10.46 1.85 9.98
N GLY A 9 9.95 1.52 8.80
CA GLY A 9 8.84 0.61 8.61
C GLY A 9 9.14 -0.77 9.18
N ALA A 10 10.31 -1.35 8.89
CA ALA A 10 10.73 -2.64 9.43
C ALA A 10 10.76 -2.63 10.97
N ILE A 11 11.31 -1.58 11.58
CA ILE A 11 11.37 -1.43 13.05
C ILE A 11 9.97 -1.35 13.67
N VAL A 12 9.03 -0.67 13.01
CA VAL A 12 7.66 -0.46 13.56
C VAL A 12 6.74 -1.64 13.25
N ILE A 13 6.83 -2.21 12.05
CA ILE A 13 5.95 -3.29 11.58
C ILE A 13 6.34 -4.63 12.20
N SER A 14 7.63 -4.95 12.30
CA SER A 14 8.12 -6.22 12.85
C SER A 14 7.54 -6.58 14.22
N PRO A 15 7.54 -5.70 15.25
CA PRO A 15 6.96 -6.03 16.55
C PRO A 15 5.45 -6.23 16.51
N ILE A 16 4.73 -5.51 15.63
CA ILE A 16 3.28 -5.67 15.45
C ILE A 16 2.99 -7.05 14.86
N VAL A 17 3.72 -7.44 13.81
CA VAL A 17 3.59 -8.76 13.17
C VAL A 17 3.98 -9.88 14.14
N ALA A 18 5.06 -9.72 14.90
CA ALA A 18 5.47 -10.68 15.91
C ALA A 18 4.41 -10.84 17.01
N THR A 19 3.86 -9.72 17.51
CA THR A 19 2.79 -9.75 18.51
C THR A 19 1.53 -10.44 17.98
N LEU A 20 1.13 -10.13 16.74
CA LEU A 20 0.03 -10.81 16.07
C LEU A 20 0.27 -12.31 15.97
N GLY A 21 1.47 -12.72 15.53
CA GLY A 21 1.85 -14.14 15.46
C GLY A 21 1.74 -14.85 16.80
N HIS A 22 2.26 -14.25 17.88
CA HIS A 22 2.12 -14.80 19.23
C HIS A 22 0.67 -14.89 19.71
N LEU A 23 -0.18 -13.91 19.37
CA LEU A 23 -1.60 -13.95 19.69
C LEU A 23 -2.34 -15.06 18.94
N VAL A 24 -2.02 -15.28 17.65
CA VAL A 24 -2.64 -16.37 16.88
C VAL A 24 -2.30 -17.72 17.50
N ILE A 25 -1.02 -17.94 17.81
CA ILE A 25 -0.54 -19.18 18.43
C ILE A 25 -1.15 -19.37 19.83
N GLY A 26 -1.16 -18.31 20.64
CA GLY A 26 -1.69 -18.36 22.00
C GLY A 26 -3.18 -18.64 22.07
N LEU A 27 -3.97 -18.15 21.10
CA LEU A 27 -5.42 -18.37 21.04
C LEU A 27 -5.81 -19.71 20.40
N SER A 28 -4.98 -20.24 19.49
CA SER A 28 -5.21 -21.57 18.88
C SER A 28 -5.07 -22.70 19.92
N GLY A 29 -4.19 -22.54 20.92
CA GLY A 29 -3.95 -23.56 21.94
C GLY A 29 -3.20 -24.80 21.42
N ASN A 30 -2.98 -24.89 20.10
CA ASN A 30 -2.23 -25.94 19.44
C ASN A 30 -0.86 -25.42 18.98
N THR A 31 0.15 -26.29 18.96
CA THR A 31 1.49 -25.97 18.42
C THR A 31 1.51 -25.95 16.88
N ILE A 32 0.46 -26.49 16.24
CA ILE A 32 0.26 -26.53 14.80
C ILE A 32 -1.06 -25.84 14.51
N LEU A 33 -1.01 -24.72 13.78
CA LEU A 33 -2.21 -23.99 13.38
C LEU A 33 -2.78 -24.60 12.10
N ALA A 34 -4.07 -24.91 12.13
CA ALA A 34 -4.81 -25.22 10.91
C ALA A 34 -5.20 -23.93 10.16
N ASP A 35 -5.38 -24.00 8.85
CA ASP A 35 -5.72 -22.84 8.01
C ASP A 35 -7.01 -22.12 8.47
N TYR A 36 -8.00 -22.88 8.95
CA TYR A 36 -9.25 -22.33 9.49
C TYR A 36 -9.04 -21.58 10.82
N GLU A 37 -8.05 -21.95 11.63
CA GLU A 37 -7.72 -21.28 12.89
C GLU A 37 -7.07 -19.91 12.62
N ILE A 38 -6.23 -19.83 11.58
CA ILE A 38 -5.65 -18.56 11.13
C ILE A 38 -6.76 -17.65 10.63
N ALA A 39 -7.63 -18.16 9.73
CA ALA A 39 -8.73 -17.38 9.19
C ALA A 39 -9.70 -16.89 10.28
N SER A 40 -10.08 -17.76 11.22
CA SER A 40 -10.95 -17.40 12.34
C SER A 40 -10.29 -16.41 13.31
N PHE A 41 -8.98 -16.48 13.53
CA PHE A 41 -8.25 -15.47 14.29
C PHE A 41 -8.38 -14.08 13.65
N PHE A 42 -8.19 -13.94 12.34
CA PHE A 42 -8.31 -12.65 11.64
C PHE A 42 -9.72 -12.06 11.72
N LEU A 43 -10.75 -12.90 11.89
CA LEU A 43 -12.14 -12.49 12.09
C LEU A 43 -12.49 -12.24 13.58
N SER A 44 -11.65 -12.69 14.51
CA SER A 44 -11.81 -12.41 15.94
C SER A 44 -11.62 -10.92 16.26
N PRO A 45 -12.17 -10.41 17.38
CA PRO A 45 -11.96 -9.02 17.79
C PRO A 45 -10.47 -8.64 17.91
N ALA A 46 -9.63 -9.56 18.40
CA ALA A 46 -8.19 -9.34 18.54
C ALA A 46 -7.48 -9.28 17.19
N GLY A 47 -7.78 -10.22 16.28
CA GLY A 47 -7.21 -10.24 14.94
C GLY A 47 -7.66 -9.05 14.10
N LEU A 48 -8.92 -8.64 14.19
CA LEU A 48 -9.43 -7.42 13.56
C LEU A 48 -8.70 -6.17 14.06
N PHE A 49 -8.55 -6.02 15.38
CA PHE A 49 -7.84 -4.89 15.96
C PHE A 49 -6.37 -4.85 15.52
N GLY A 50 -5.68 -5.99 15.53
CA GLY A 50 -4.28 -6.07 15.12
C GLY A 50 -4.09 -5.82 13.62
N THR A 51 -4.96 -6.38 12.78
CA THR A 51 -4.94 -6.15 11.32
C THR A 51 -5.23 -4.70 10.99
N LEU A 52 -6.22 -4.10 11.65
CA LEU A 52 -6.54 -2.69 11.49
C LEU A 52 -5.37 -1.80 11.93
N THR A 53 -4.72 -2.12 13.05
CA THR A 53 -3.53 -1.41 13.53
C THR A 53 -2.40 -1.49 12.51
N LEU A 54 -2.11 -2.69 11.99
CA LEU A 54 -1.10 -2.89 10.95
C LEU A 54 -1.42 -2.08 9.69
N PHE A 55 -2.68 -2.12 9.22
CA PHE A 55 -3.14 -1.37 8.05
C PHE A 55 -2.97 0.15 8.23
N ILE A 56 -3.34 0.69 9.41
CA ILE A 56 -3.15 2.11 9.75
C ILE A 56 -1.68 2.49 9.70
N VAL A 57 -0.81 1.68 10.33
CA VAL A 57 0.63 1.93 10.39
C VAL A 57 1.24 1.95 8.99
N VAL A 58 0.89 0.98 8.14
CA VAL A 58 1.35 0.92 6.74
C VAL A 58 0.92 2.18 5.98
N ILE A 59 -0.35 2.57 6.06
CA ILE A 59 -0.84 3.80 5.39
C ILE A 59 -0.10 5.04 5.87
N ILE A 60 0.14 5.17 7.18
CA ILE A 60 0.88 6.31 7.74
C ILE A 60 2.30 6.34 7.17
N LEU A 61 3.02 5.22 7.19
CA LEU A 61 4.39 5.14 6.67
C LEU A 61 4.45 5.50 5.18
N GLU A 62 3.51 4.98 4.38
CA GLU A 62 3.40 5.29 2.95
C GLU A 62 3.14 6.77 2.69
N LEU A 63 2.25 7.39 3.47
CA LEU A 63 1.98 8.83 3.36
C LEU A 63 3.18 9.69 3.76
N PHE A 64 3.94 9.28 4.77
CA PHE A 64 5.16 9.98 5.17
C PHE A 64 6.23 9.87 4.09
N LYS A 65 6.42 8.67 3.52
CA LYS A 65 7.33 8.42 2.41
C LYS A 65 6.96 9.27 1.20
N LEU A 66 5.70 9.27 0.77
CA LEU A 66 5.23 10.08 -0.36
C LEU A 66 5.36 11.58 -0.10
N SER A 67 5.06 12.03 1.12
CA SER A 67 5.25 13.43 1.55
C SER A 67 6.71 13.87 1.40
N ALA A 68 7.65 13.05 1.88
CA ALA A 68 9.07 13.33 1.75
C ALA A 68 9.51 13.36 0.28
N LEU A 69 9.06 12.40 -0.54
CA LEU A 69 9.38 12.36 -1.97
C LEU A 69 8.85 13.60 -2.73
N ILE A 70 7.59 13.99 -2.49
CA ILE A 70 7.01 15.21 -3.07
C ILE A 70 7.81 16.45 -2.65
N THR A 71 8.24 16.52 -1.39
CA THR A 71 9.06 17.63 -0.87
C THR A 71 10.44 17.68 -1.52
N VAL A 72 11.11 16.53 -1.70
CA VAL A 72 12.41 16.47 -2.41
C VAL A 72 12.27 16.98 -3.83
N LEU A 73 11.21 16.56 -4.54
CA LEU A 73 10.95 16.98 -5.91
C LEU A 73 10.69 18.50 -6.04
N ASP A 74 10.39 19.19 -4.95
CA ASP A 74 10.15 20.63 -4.93
C ASP A 74 11.38 21.47 -4.55
N ARG A 75 12.48 20.82 -4.15
CA ARG A 75 13.70 21.51 -3.71
C ARG A 75 14.72 21.59 -4.85
N HIS A 76 15.47 22.70 -4.84
CA HIS A 76 16.58 22.98 -5.78
C HIS A 76 17.96 22.78 -5.16
N GLU A 77 18.01 22.19 -3.96
CA GLU A 77 19.24 21.91 -3.24
C GLU A 77 19.93 20.65 -3.81
N PRO A 78 21.25 20.46 -3.57
CA PRO A 78 21.93 19.23 -3.94
C PRO A 78 21.21 18.00 -3.35
N PRO A 79 21.21 16.85 -4.04
CA PRO A 79 20.31 15.73 -3.76
C PRO A 79 20.31 15.27 -2.29
N PHE A 80 21.49 15.20 -1.66
CA PHE A 80 21.63 14.79 -0.27
C PHE A 80 21.02 15.79 0.73
N LEU A 81 21.21 17.10 0.47
CA LEU A 81 20.67 18.15 1.34
C LEU A 81 19.15 18.27 1.18
N ALA A 82 18.67 18.25 -0.08
CA ALA A 82 17.25 18.20 -0.40
C ALA A 82 16.57 17.02 0.29
N ALA A 83 17.24 15.87 0.26
CA ALA A 83 16.83 14.69 0.97
C ALA A 83 16.69 14.96 2.49
N ARG A 84 17.79 15.28 3.17
CA ARG A 84 17.78 15.49 4.63
C ARG A 84 16.70 16.49 5.07
N ASN A 85 16.59 17.60 4.35
CA ASN A 85 15.62 18.65 4.65
C ASN A 85 14.16 18.22 4.40
N ALA A 86 13.92 17.37 3.41
CA ALA A 86 12.60 16.78 3.18
C ALA A 86 12.16 15.90 4.35
N ILE A 87 13.04 15.02 4.86
CA ILE A 87 12.75 14.22 6.06
C ILE A 87 12.35 15.12 7.23
N TYR A 88 13.17 16.14 7.51
CA TYR A 88 12.90 17.08 8.60
C TYR A 88 11.55 17.81 8.41
N THR A 89 11.24 18.22 7.18
CA THR A 89 9.97 18.87 6.85
C THR A 89 8.79 17.93 7.07
N THR A 90 8.89 16.68 6.62
CA THR A 90 7.87 15.64 6.83
C THR A 90 7.63 15.41 8.33
N PHE A 91 8.68 15.30 9.13
CA PHE A 91 8.54 15.14 10.58
C PHE A 91 7.93 16.37 11.27
N ARG A 92 8.18 17.59 10.79
CA ARG A 92 7.52 18.81 11.32
C ARG A 92 6.02 18.85 11.03
N ILE A 93 5.55 18.17 9.99
CA ILE A 93 4.13 18.12 9.64
C ILE A 93 3.45 16.80 10.05
N THR A 94 4.12 15.98 10.89
CA THR A 94 3.63 14.67 11.39
C THR A 94 2.20 14.75 11.92
N THR A 95 1.85 15.75 12.74
CA THR A 95 0.50 15.87 13.31
C THR A 95 -0.56 16.10 12.23
N ARG A 96 -0.24 16.91 11.21
CA ARG A 96 -1.12 17.14 10.06
C ARG A 96 -1.23 15.89 9.18
N LEU A 97 -0.12 15.20 8.93
CA LEU A 97 -0.10 13.95 8.16
C LEU A 97 -0.84 12.82 8.88
N GLY A 98 -0.69 12.69 10.20
CA GLY A 98 -1.43 11.73 11.02
C GLY A 98 -2.93 12.00 10.99
N GLY A 99 -3.35 13.27 11.13
CA GLY A 99 -4.75 13.66 10.98
C GLY A 99 -5.32 13.41 9.57
N PHE A 100 -4.49 13.53 8.53
CA PHE A 100 -4.86 13.16 7.16
C PHE A 100 -4.97 11.65 6.98
N ALA A 101 -3.98 10.89 7.43
CA ALA A 101 -3.95 9.44 7.39
C ALA A 101 -5.17 8.84 8.09
N TRP A 102 -5.49 9.31 9.30
CA TRP A 102 -6.66 8.86 10.05
C TRP A 102 -7.97 9.06 9.27
N LYS A 103 -8.17 10.24 8.68
CA LYS A 103 -9.37 10.51 7.87
C LYS A 103 -9.40 9.71 6.58
N LEU A 104 -8.25 9.44 5.96
CA LEU A 104 -8.16 8.63 4.77
C LEU A 104 -8.52 7.17 5.10
N VAL A 105 -7.96 6.62 6.16
CA VAL A 105 -8.30 5.27 6.67
C VAL A 105 -9.78 5.17 6.96
N GLN A 106 -10.37 6.11 7.71
CA GLN A 106 -11.81 6.10 8.00
C GLN A 106 -12.65 6.05 6.72
N LYS A 107 -12.29 6.86 5.70
CA LYS A 107 -13.00 6.85 4.42
C LYS A 107 -12.83 5.55 3.65
N ILE A 108 -11.64 4.95 3.68
CA ILE A 108 -11.38 3.65 3.04
C ILE A 108 -12.21 2.58 3.75
N LEU A 109 -12.18 2.50 5.08
CA LEU A 109 -12.96 1.53 5.84
C LEU A 109 -14.46 1.66 5.56
N ILE A 110 -15.00 2.88 5.56
CA ILE A 110 -16.41 3.13 5.21
C ILE A 110 -16.72 2.68 3.78
N ALA A 111 -15.80 2.93 2.84
CA ALA A 111 -15.95 2.51 1.45
C ALA A 111 -15.88 0.98 1.26
N MET A 112 -15.20 0.26 2.16
CA MET A 112 -15.11 -1.20 2.15
C MET A 112 -16.38 -1.89 2.67
N ILE A 113 -17.17 -1.22 3.53
CA ILE A 113 -18.39 -1.79 4.17
C ILE A 113 -19.32 -2.51 3.18
N PRO A 114 -19.77 -1.93 2.05
CA PRO A 114 -20.73 -2.60 1.18
C PRO A 114 -20.20 -3.89 0.56
N GLY A 115 -18.91 -3.93 0.20
CA GLY A 115 -18.29 -5.14 -0.35
C GLY A 115 -18.05 -6.20 0.72
N LEU A 116 -17.57 -5.81 1.89
CA LEU A 116 -17.39 -6.70 3.04
C LEU A 116 -18.72 -7.27 3.55
N ALA A 117 -19.81 -6.50 3.50
CA ALA A 117 -21.13 -6.96 3.87
C ALA A 117 -21.59 -8.13 2.97
N ILE A 118 -21.31 -8.07 1.66
CA ILE A 118 -21.59 -9.16 0.72
C ILE A 118 -20.76 -10.40 1.08
N VAL A 119 -19.47 -10.24 1.38
CA VAL A 119 -18.59 -11.35 1.77
C VAL A 119 -19.08 -12.02 3.06
N ILE A 120 -19.36 -11.23 4.10
CA ILE A 120 -19.86 -11.74 5.38
C ILE A 120 -21.20 -12.45 5.20
N PHE A 121 -22.11 -11.87 4.42
CA PHE A 121 -23.38 -12.50 4.09
C PHE A 121 -23.15 -13.86 3.41
N CYS A 122 -22.24 -13.96 2.45
CA CYS A 122 -21.96 -15.23 1.79
C CYS A 122 -21.39 -16.27 2.75
N VAL A 123 -20.48 -15.87 3.63
CA VAL A 123 -19.88 -16.79 4.61
C VAL A 123 -20.94 -17.36 5.56
N ILE A 124 -21.84 -16.52 6.06
CA ILE A 124 -22.88 -16.94 7.01
C ILE A 124 -23.94 -17.82 6.35
N PHE A 125 -24.26 -17.62 5.07
CA PHE A 125 -25.35 -18.34 4.41
C PHE A 125 -24.92 -19.56 3.60
N PHE A 126 -23.71 -19.59 3.04
CA PHE A 126 -23.27 -20.68 2.16
C PHE A 126 -22.29 -21.67 2.78
N PHE A 127 -21.64 -21.35 3.91
CA PHE A 127 -20.56 -22.17 4.49
C PHE A 127 -20.87 -22.68 5.91
N THR A 128 -22.13 -22.93 6.24
CA THR A 128 -22.54 -23.40 7.58
C THR A 128 -22.74 -24.91 7.69
N GLU A 129 -23.07 -25.61 6.60
CA GLU A 129 -23.49 -27.01 6.66
C GLU A 129 -22.36 -28.03 6.54
N TYR A 130 -21.34 -27.73 5.73
CA TYR A 130 -20.24 -28.65 5.46
C TYR A 130 -18.88 -28.01 5.71
N ASP A 131 -17.88 -28.82 6.02
CA ASP A 131 -16.48 -28.39 6.09
C ASP A 131 -16.03 -27.80 4.74
N ILE A 132 -15.14 -26.80 4.76
CA ILE A 132 -14.59 -26.19 3.54
C ILE A 132 -14.01 -27.24 2.58
N ASN A 133 -13.45 -28.33 3.10
CA ASN A 133 -12.91 -29.43 2.30
C ASN A 133 -13.98 -30.13 1.46
N TYR A 134 -15.20 -30.28 1.98
CA TYR A 134 -16.32 -30.84 1.22
C TYR A 134 -16.66 -29.95 0.01
N TYR A 135 -16.76 -28.64 0.22
CA TYR A 135 -17.05 -27.68 -0.85
C TYR A 135 -15.95 -27.65 -1.92
N LEU A 136 -14.68 -27.76 -1.52
CA LEU A 136 -13.54 -27.82 -2.43
C LEU A 136 -13.52 -29.10 -3.29
N GLN A 137 -13.90 -30.23 -2.69
CA GLN A 137 -13.90 -31.54 -3.35
C GLN A 137 -15.11 -31.74 -4.26
N HIS A 138 -16.32 -31.45 -3.77
CA HIS A 138 -17.57 -31.78 -4.47
C HIS A 138 -18.09 -30.63 -5.34
N ARG A 139 -17.69 -29.38 -5.05
CA ARG A 139 -18.05 -28.18 -5.81
C ARG A 139 -19.53 -28.11 -6.17
N PRO A 140 -20.45 -28.21 -5.19
CA PRO A 140 -21.88 -28.13 -5.46
C PRO A 140 -22.26 -26.74 -5.99
N ILE A 141 -23.49 -26.55 -6.48
CA ILE A 141 -23.88 -25.29 -7.14
C ILE A 141 -23.74 -24.07 -6.21
N GLU A 142 -23.98 -24.28 -4.91
CA GLU A 142 -23.82 -23.33 -3.82
C GLU A 142 -22.38 -22.81 -3.73
N PHE A 143 -21.39 -23.66 -4.00
CA PHE A 143 -19.98 -23.26 -4.00
C PHE A 143 -19.71 -22.20 -5.08
N TRP A 144 -20.19 -22.41 -6.30
CA TRP A 144 -19.99 -21.47 -7.40
C TRP A 144 -20.73 -20.14 -7.18
N LEU A 145 -21.93 -20.20 -6.61
CA LEU A 145 -22.66 -19.00 -6.19
C LEU A 145 -21.90 -18.21 -5.12
N ALA A 146 -21.35 -18.90 -4.11
CA ALA A 146 -20.54 -18.28 -3.08
C ALA A 146 -19.27 -17.64 -3.66
N VAL A 147 -18.56 -18.33 -4.56
CA VAL A 147 -17.38 -17.80 -5.25
C VAL A 147 -17.72 -16.53 -6.04
N LEU A 148 -18.82 -16.53 -6.80
CA LEU A 148 -19.25 -15.36 -7.57
C LEU A 148 -19.59 -14.18 -6.66
N LEU A 149 -20.36 -14.41 -5.59
CA LEU A 149 -20.78 -13.33 -4.69
C LEU A 149 -19.61 -12.79 -3.87
N ILE A 150 -18.75 -13.66 -3.30
CA ILE A 150 -17.53 -13.24 -2.60
C ILE A 150 -16.62 -12.47 -3.55
N GLY A 151 -16.41 -12.99 -4.76
CA GLY A 151 -15.62 -12.31 -5.79
C GLY A 151 -16.17 -10.92 -6.12
N SER A 152 -17.50 -10.79 -6.26
CA SER A 152 -18.16 -9.50 -6.50
C SER A 152 -18.03 -8.53 -5.32
N GLY A 153 -18.14 -9.02 -4.08
CA GLY A 153 -17.99 -8.21 -2.87
C GLY A 153 -16.55 -7.72 -2.68
N LEU A 154 -15.56 -8.57 -2.94
CA LEU A 154 -14.15 -8.19 -2.94
C LEU A 154 -13.86 -7.16 -4.05
N LEU A 155 -14.38 -7.36 -5.26
CA LEU A 155 -14.25 -6.40 -6.35
C LEU A 155 -14.83 -5.04 -5.99
N LEU A 156 -16.01 -5.00 -5.35
CA LEU A 156 -16.64 -3.77 -4.90
C LEU A 156 -15.80 -3.04 -3.84
N THR A 157 -15.23 -3.81 -2.91
CA THR A 157 -14.30 -3.33 -1.88
C THR A 157 -13.10 -2.64 -2.51
N ILE A 158 -12.50 -3.24 -3.53
CA ILE A 158 -11.36 -2.69 -4.27
C ILE A 158 -11.77 -1.42 -5.01
N ILE A 159 -12.86 -1.45 -5.79
CA ILE A 159 -13.31 -0.31 -6.61
C ILE A 159 -13.60 0.91 -5.75
N PHE A 160 -14.33 0.76 -4.64
CA PHE A 160 -14.68 1.90 -3.78
C PHE A 160 -13.48 2.44 -3.01
N SER A 161 -12.60 1.57 -2.51
CA SER A 161 -11.35 1.99 -1.87
C SER A 161 -10.46 2.76 -2.85
N PHE A 162 -10.31 2.24 -4.08
CA PHE A 162 -9.57 2.90 -5.14
C PHE A 162 -10.16 4.27 -5.48
N PHE A 163 -11.49 4.38 -5.55
CA PHE A 163 -12.15 5.66 -5.79
C PHE A 163 -11.86 6.68 -4.68
N VAL A 164 -11.87 6.26 -3.41
CA VAL A 164 -11.50 7.12 -2.28
C VAL A 164 -10.05 7.59 -2.39
N ILE A 165 -9.12 6.69 -2.72
CA ILE A 165 -7.70 7.00 -2.87
C ILE A 165 -7.48 7.99 -4.02
N VAL A 166 -8.06 7.74 -5.19
CA VAL A 166 -7.91 8.61 -6.37
C VAL A 166 -8.53 9.99 -6.13
N THR A 167 -9.73 10.07 -5.56
CA THR A 167 -10.38 11.37 -5.28
C THR A 167 -9.69 12.15 -4.16
N GLY A 168 -9.04 11.47 -3.23
CA GLY A 168 -8.25 12.07 -2.15
C GLY A 168 -6.77 12.24 -2.47
N GLY A 169 -6.27 11.70 -3.59
CA GLY A 169 -4.83 11.60 -3.87
C GLY A 169 -4.14 12.96 -3.99
N LEU A 170 -4.83 13.94 -4.56
CA LEU A 170 -4.33 15.32 -4.67
C LEU A 170 -4.34 16.09 -3.32
N SER A 171 -4.92 15.54 -2.25
CA SER A 171 -4.87 16.18 -0.94
C SER A 171 -3.48 16.16 -0.33
N LEU A 172 -2.71 15.10 -0.57
CA LEU A 172 -1.35 14.99 -0.03
C LEU A 172 -0.45 16.13 -0.53
N PRO A 173 -0.28 16.38 -1.85
CA PRO A 173 0.52 17.49 -2.32
C PRO A 173 -0.02 18.86 -1.87
N LEU A 174 -1.33 19.04 -1.69
CA LEU A 174 -1.90 20.29 -1.14
C LEU A 174 -1.49 20.51 0.33
N ILE A 175 -1.47 19.47 1.15
CA ILE A 175 -1.02 19.56 2.55
C ILE A 175 0.48 19.86 2.60
N VAL A 176 1.26 19.19 1.75
CA VAL A 176 2.72 19.25 1.77
C VAL A 176 3.25 20.56 1.16
N LEU A 177 2.82 20.90 -0.06
CA LEU A 177 3.37 22.03 -0.82
C LEU A 177 2.71 23.35 -0.44
N ARG A 178 1.40 23.34 -0.15
CA ARG A 178 0.62 24.56 0.12
C ARG A 178 0.34 24.77 1.62
N GLY A 179 0.67 23.79 2.46
CA GLY A 179 0.48 23.88 3.90
C GLY A 179 -0.98 23.91 4.33
N GLU A 180 -1.91 23.49 3.47
CA GLU A 180 -3.35 23.55 3.75
C GLU A 180 -3.73 22.67 4.96
N SER A 181 -4.80 23.06 5.65
CA SER A 181 -5.38 22.20 6.69
C SER A 181 -5.99 20.94 6.06
N VAL A 182 -5.96 19.82 6.80
CA VAL A 182 -6.43 18.51 6.31
C VAL A 182 -7.86 18.57 5.76
N LYS A 183 -8.76 19.30 6.43
CA LYS A 183 -10.17 19.45 5.98
C LYS A 183 -10.24 20.20 4.65
N SER A 184 -9.52 21.31 4.54
CA SER A 184 -9.52 22.13 3.33
C SER A 184 -8.88 21.40 2.16
N ALA A 185 -7.75 20.71 2.38
CA ALA A 185 -7.06 19.96 1.34
C ALA A 185 -7.91 18.80 0.78
N LEU A 186 -8.68 18.10 1.63
CA LEU A 186 -9.62 17.07 1.19
C LEU A 186 -10.78 17.64 0.36
N PHE A 187 -11.27 18.83 0.72
CA PHE A 187 -12.34 19.50 0.00
C PHE A 187 -11.85 20.02 -1.36
N HIS A 188 -10.72 20.73 -1.38
CA HIS A 188 -10.11 21.25 -2.61
C HIS A 188 -9.64 20.12 -3.55
N ALA A 189 -9.06 19.04 -3.00
CA ALA A 189 -8.68 17.90 -3.83
C ALA A 189 -9.87 17.26 -4.54
N ARG A 190 -11.07 17.25 -3.93
CA ARG A 190 -12.27 16.75 -4.62
C ARG A 190 -12.66 17.64 -5.80
N SER A 191 -12.65 18.96 -5.65
CA SER A 191 -13.00 19.88 -6.75
C SER A 191 -11.94 19.88 -7.87
N LEU A 192 -10.66 19.78 -7.53
CA LEU A 192 -9.56 19.64 -8.48
C LEU A 192 -9.59 18.28 -9.20
N SER A 193 -9.82 17.20 -8.44
CA SER A 193 -9.93 15.85 -8.98
C SER A 193 -11.10 15.73 -9.95
N LEU A 194 -12.21 16.44 -9.78
CA LEU A 194 -13.32 16.43 -10.74
C LEU A 194 -12.91 17.04 -12.10
N ARG A 195 -12.08 18.08 -12.09
CA ARG A 195 -11.65 18.79 -13.31
C ARG A 195 -10.69 17.97 -14.18
N VAL A 196 -9.81 17.20 -13.55
CA VAL A 196 -8.78 16.39 -14.25
C VAL A 196 -9.05 14.89 -14.10
N ARG A 197 -10.25 14.53 -13.64
CA ARG A 197 -10.64 13.18 -13.20
C ARG A 197 -10.19 12.11 -14.16
N ARG A 198 -10.58 12.23 -15.44
CA ARG A 198 -10.29 11.19 -16.43
C ARG A 198 -8.79 11.00 -16.65
N ARG A 199 -8.03 12.09 -16.84
CA ARG A 199 -6.58 11.99 -17.06
C ARG A 199 -5.86 11.48 -15.82
N PHE A 200 -6.13 12.06 -14.65
CA PHE A 200 -5.51 11.64 -13.40
C PHE A 200 -5.85 10.20 -13.03
N SER A 201 -7.13 9.80 -13.11
CA SER A 201 -7.56 8.43 -12.83
C SER A 201 -6.97 7.43 -13.83
N VAL A 202 -6.89 7.76 -15.13
CA VAL A 202 -6.24 6.90 -16.12
C VAL A 202 -4.74 6.79 -15.85
N SER A 203 -4.05 7.89 -15.55
CA SER A 203 -2.62 7.85 -15.20
C SER A 203 -2.35 7.02 -13.95
N ILE A 204 -3.16 7.16 -12.89
CA ILE A 204 -3.04 6.33 -11.68
C ILE A 204 -3.36 4.86 -11.99
N CYS A 205 -4.37 4.60 -12.82
CA CYS A 205 -4.71 3.22 -13.21
C CYS A 205 -3.59 2.56 -14.02
N ILE A 206 -3.03 3.26 -15.02
CA ILE A 206 -1.88 2.78 -15.80
C ILE A 206 -0.68 2.57 -14.88
N TRP A 207 -0.39 3.53 -14.00
CA TRP A 207 0.68 3.42 -13.02
C TRP A 207 0.51 2.19 -12.13
N PHE A 208 -0.70 1.97 -11.59
CA PHE A 208 -1.02 0.82 -10.75
C PHE A 208 -0.91 -0.51 -11.51
N LEU A 209 -1.37 -0.55 -12.77
CA LEU A 209 -1.23 -1.74 -13.61
C LEU A 209 0.23 -2.05 -13.92
N LEU A 210 1.06 -1.03 -14.18
CA LEU A 210 2.50 -1.20 -14.38
C LEU A 210 3.20 -1.67 -13.10
N ASP A 211 2.81 -1.12 -11.94
CA ASP A 211 3.31 -1.53 -10.63
C ASP A 211 3.01 -3.01 -10.37
N VAL A 212 1.76 -3.43 -10.54
CA VAL A 212 1.34 -4.84 -10.42
C VAL A 212 2.07 -5.73 -11.42
N LEU A 213 2.18 -5.31 -12.67
CA LEU A 213 2.86 -6.08 -13.72
C LEU A 213 4.34 -6.30 -13.39
N ILE A 214 5.05 -5.24 -12.98
CA ILE A 214 6.48 -5.32 -12.67
C ILE A 214 6.73 -6.19 -11.44
N HIS A 215 5.93 -6.03 -10.38
CA HIS A 215 6.02 -6.91 -9.22
C HIS A 215 5.71 -8.36 -9.57
N THR A 216 4.67 -8.61 -10.39
CA THR A 216 4.30 -9.97 -10.82
C THR A 216 5.43 -10.63 -11.59
N VAL A 217 6.01 -9.93 -12.58
CA VAL A 217 7.15 -10.42 -13.36
C VAL A 217 8.36 -10.68 -12.45
N PHE A 218 8.63 -9.78 -11.50
CA PHE A 218 9.72 -9.95 -10.54
C PHE A 218 9.51 -11.19 -9.66
N PHE A 219 8.32 -11.39 -9.07
CA PHE A 219 8.05 -12.56 -8.23
C PHE A 219 8.10 -13.87 -9.02
N ILE A 220 7.56 -13.92 -10.25
CA ILE A 220 7.64 -15.12 -11.11
C ILE A 220 9.11 -15.43 -11.43
N ALA A 221 9.88 -14.42 -11.83
CA ALA A 221 11.30 -14.60 -12.14
C ALA A 221 12.10 -15.05 -10.91
N PHE A 222 11.79 -14.46 -9.74
CA PHE A 222 12.43 -14.79 -8.48
C PHE A 222 12.08 -16.21 -8.01
N GLU A 223 10.82 -16.62 -8.10
CA GLU A 223 10.38 -17.99 -7.79
C GLU A 223 11.07 -19.01 -8.71
N TRP A 224 11.06 -18.74 -10.01
CA TRP A 224 11.73 -19.58 -10.99
C TRP A 224 13.21 -19.73 -10.66
N PHE A 225 13.92 -18.61 -10.43
CA PHE A 225 15.33 -18.61 -10.05
C PHE A 225 15.57 -19.35 -8.72
N GLY A 226 14.80 -19.04 -7.68
CA GLY A 226 14.91 -19.65 -6.36
C GLY A 226 14.69 -21.15 -6.40
N SER A 227 13.73 -21.62 -7.20
CA SER A 227 13.48 -23.06 -7.39
C SER A 227 14.71 -23.77 -7.94
N GLN A 228 15.41 -23.18 -8.92
CA GLN A 228 16.63 -23.76 -9.48
C GLN A 228 17.76 -23.79 -8.45
N VAL A 229 17.95 -22.69 -7.70
CA VAL A 229 19.01 -22.58 -6.69
C VAL A 229 18.81 -23.57 -5.54
N ILE A 230 17.57 -23.76 -5.08
CA ILE A 230 17.25 -24.69 -3.98
C ILE A 230 17.56 -26.15 -4.36
N LEU A 231 17.42 -26.54 -5.63
CA LEU A 231 17.77 -27.89 -6.09
C LEU A 231 19.24 -28.25 -5.82
N PHE A 232 20.15 -27.28 -5.85
CA PHE A 232 21.58 -27.49 -5.58
C PHE A 232 21.88 -27.73 -4.09
N ALA A 233 21.02 -27.29 -3.18
CA ALA A 233 21.21 -27.44 -1.72
C ALA A 233 20.50 -28.65 -1.10
N LYS A 234 19.92 -29.54 -1.91
CA LYS A 234 19.17 -30.72 -1.42
C LYS A 234 19.94 -31.62 -0.46
N PHE A 235 21.27 -31.61 -0.51
CA PHE A 235 22.12 -32.57 0.21
C PHE A 235 22.68 -32.08 1.54
N SER A 236 22.48 -30.81 1.93
CA SER A 236 22.99 -30.28 3.21
C SER A 236 22.00 -29.27 3.83
N PRO A 237 21.46 -29.54 5.04
CA PRO A 237 20.56 -28.63 5.73
C PRO A 237 21.20 -27.26 6.03
N ASP A 238 22.47 -27.24 6.44
CA ASP A 238 23.19 -26.00 6.75
C ASP A 238 23.35 -25.11 5.51
N PHE A 239 23.66 -25.73 4.37
CA PHE A 239 23.76 -25.02 3.09
C PHE A 239 22.40 -24.50 2.62
N LEU A 240 21.32 -25.24 2.87
CA LEU A 240 19.96 -24.81 2.56
C LEU A 240 19.57 -23.55 3.35
N VAL A 241 19.91 -23.46 4.63
CA VAL A 241 19.65 -22.27 5.45
C VAL A 241 20.38 -21.04 4.89
N VAL A 242 21.65 -21.18 4.49
CA VAL A 242 22.42 -20.10 3.87
C VAL A 242 21.77 -19.65 2.56
N ILE A 243 21.39 -20.59 1.68
CA ILE A 243 20.71 -20.26 0.42
C ILE A 243 19.39 -19.54 0.66
N LEU A 244 18.56 -20.03 1.60
CA LEU A 244 17.30 -19.38 1.95
C LEU A 244 17.53 -17.97 2.47
N GLY A 245 18.54 -17.77 3.33
CA GLY A 245 18.93 -16.44 3.80
C GLY A 245 19.32 -15.50 2.66
N CYS A 246 20.15 -15.97 1.72
CA CYS A 246 20.53 -15.20 0.54
C CYS A 246 19.34 -14.88 -0.37
N LEU A 247 18.43 -15.84 -0.58
CA LEU A 247 17.21 -15.64 -1.36
C LEU A 247 16.30 -14.60 -0.71
N VAL A 248 16.07 -14.68 0.61
CA VAL A 248 15.28 -13.68 1.34
C VAL A 248 15.92 -12.29 1.25
N PHE A 249 17.24 -12.19 1.37
CA PHE A 249 17.95 -10.92 1.19
C PHE A 249 17.78 -10.37 -0.23
N LEU A 250 17.94 -11.21 -1.26
CA LEU A 250 17.79 -10.82 -2.66
C LEU A 250 16.36 -10.38 -2.97
N LEU A 251 15.37 -11.11 -2.43
CA LEU A 251 13.94 -10.77 -2.53
C LEU A 251 13.68 -9.40 -1.92
N ALA A 252 14.12 -9.17 -0.68
CA ALA A 252 13.93 -7.92 0.03
C ALA A 252 14.62 -6.75 -0.70
N ALA A 253 15.85 -6.94 -1.17
CA ALA A 253 16.59 -5.94 -1.92
C ALA A 253 15.90 -5.58 -3.24
N GLY A 254 15.51 -6.59 -4.03
CA GLY A 254 14.82 -6.39 -5.30
C GLY A 254 13.47 -5.69 -5.12
N ASN A 255 12.66 -6.15 -4.17
CA ASN A 255 11.37 -5.55 -3.85
C ASN A 255 11.52 -4.09 -3.41
N THR A 256 12.52 -3.78 -2.56
CA THR A 256 12.80 -2.40 -2.11
C THR A 256 13.21 -1.48 -3.25
N VAL A 257 13.96 -1.98 -4.24
CA VAL A 257 14.35 -1.19 -5.42
C VAL A 257 13.13 -0.86 -6.26
N ILE A 258 12.29 -1.85 -6.55
CA ILE A 258 11.05 -1.67 -7.35
C ILE A 258 10.11 -0.70 -6.62
N ASP A 259 9.85 -0.92 -5.34
CA ASP A 259 9.01 -0.05 -4.51
C ASP A 259 9.52 1.39 -4.47
N GLY A 260 10.84 1.57 -4.41
CA GLY A 260 11.47 2.88 -4.46
C GLY A 260 11.23 3.62 -5.76
N LEU A 261 11.37 2.93 -6.90
CA LEU A 261 11.10 3.48 -8.23
C LEU A 261 9.62 3.80 -8.42
N MET A 262 8.73 2.90 -7.99
CA MET A 262 7.28 3.07 -8.10
C MET A 262 6.76 4.19 -7.22
N SER A 263 7.23 4.27 -5.97
CA SER A 263 6.88 5.37 -5.07
C SER A 263 7.36 6.73 -5.62
N GLY A 264 8.55 6.76 -6.23
CA GLY A 264 9.12 7.96 -6.84
C GLY A 264 8.31 8.43 -8.05
N SER A 265 7.93 7.51 -8.94
CA SER A 265 7.09 7.83 -10.11
C SER A 265 5.67 8.26 -9.71
N LEU A 266 5.10 7.67 -8.64
CA LEU A 266 3.83 8.12 -8.07
C LEU A 266 3.92 9.55 -7.53
N ALA A 267 5.00 9.88 -6.81
CA ALA A 267 5.22 11.23 -6.29
C ALA A 267 5.34 12.27 -7.43
N LEU A 268 6.03 11.92 -8.52
CA LEU A 268 6.10 12.73 -9.74
C LEU A 268 4.72 12.92 -10.40
N LEU A 269 3.93 11.85 -10.49
CA LEU A 269 2.57 11.89 -11.04
C LEU A 269 1.67 12.80 -10.21
N LEU A 270 1.72 12.69 -8.88
CA LEU A 270 0.96 13.56 -7.98
C LEU A 270 1.39 15.04 -8.11
N LYS A 271 2.71 15.30 -8.17
CA LYS A 271 3.24 16.66 -8.33
C LYS A 271 2.86 17.30 -9.67
N SER A 272 3.06 16.58 -10.77
CA SER A 272 2.72 17.07 -12.12
C SER A 272 1.22 17.31 -12.28
N SER A 273 0.39 16.44 -11.71
CA SER A 273 -1.07 16.59 -11.73
C SER A 273 -1.55 17.81 -10.94
N ILE A 274 -0.92 18.14 -9.82
CA ILE A 274 -1.29 19.36 -9.07
C ILE A 274 -0.79 20.63 -9.75
N CYS A 275 0.44 20.64 -10.31
CA CYS A 275 0.99 21.81 -11.04
C CYS A 275 0.13 22.19 -12.24
N THR A 276 -0.43 21.19 -12.96
CA THR A 276 -1.28 21.43 -14.14
C THR A 276 -2.68 21.93 -13.78
N THR A 277 -3.16 21.65 -12.56
CA THR A 277 -4.57 21.90 -12.19
C THR A 277 -4.75 23.15 -11.33
N ASP A 278 -3.80 23.44 -10.44
CA ASP A 278 -3.90 24.57 -9.51
C ASP A 278 -3.15 25.80 -10.05
N LYS A 279 -3.87 26.89 -10.34
CA LYS A 279 -3.26 28.12 -10.91
C LYS A 279 -2.20 28.78 -10.02
N LYS A 280 -2.26 28.60 -8.68
CA LYS A 280 -1.27 29.18 -7.76
C LYS A 280 0.02 28.37 -7.80
N LEU A 281 -0.10 27.04 -7.73
CA LEU A 281 1.05 26.15 -7.92
C LEU A 281 1.58 26.20 -9.35
N HIS A 282 0.75 26.36 -10.38
CA HIS A 282 1.20 26.49 -11.76
C HIS A 282 2.18 27.65 -11.92
N LYS A 283 1.87 28.83 -11.37
CA LYS A 283 2.81 29.97 -11.35
C LYS A 283 4.10 29.67 -10.58
N GLN A 284 4.02 28.86 -9.53
CA GLN A 284 5.17 28.42 -8.77
C GLN A 284 6.00 27.40 -9.56
N CYS A 285 5.38 26.52 -10.34
CA CYS A 285 6.04 25.54 -11.21
C CYS A 285 6.60 26.19 -12.50
N ASP A 286 5.98 27.26 -13.03
CA ASP A 286 6.42 27.96 -14.25
C ASP A 286 7.59 28.91 -14.00
N ARG A 287 7.67 29.53 -12.82
CA ARG A 287 8.85 30.33 -12.41
C ARG A 287 10.15 29.52 -12.40
N ILE A 288 10.07 28.20 -12.50
CA ILE A 288 11.18 27.26 -12.40
C ILE A 288 11.84 27.00 -13.77
N HIS A 289 11.18 27.34 -14.90
CA HIS A 289 11.68 26.99 -16.23
C HIS A 289 12.61 27.98 -16.98
N PRO A 290 12.81 29.28 -16.62
CA PRO A 290 13.65 30.13 -17.45
C PRO A 290 15.14 30.19 -17.06
N GLN A 291 15.57 29.63 -15.92
CA GLN A 291 16.95 29.86 -15.44
C GLN A 291 18.03 28.86 -15.88
N TYR A 292 17.69 27.78 -16.60
CA TYR A 292 18.68 26.78 -17.03
C TYR A 292 18.78 26.57 -18.55
N PHE A 293 18.07 27.35 -19.36
CA PHE A 293 18.21 27.32 -20.83
C PHE A 293 19.07 28.45 -21.41
N GLY A 294 19.74 29.24 -20.56
CA GLY A 294 20.58 30.38 -20.99
C GLY A 294 22.08 30.18 -20.81
N GLN A 295 22.55 28.99 -20.41
CA GLN A 295 23.97 28.69 -20.22
C GLN A 295 24.29 27.26 -20.65
N PHE A 296 24.19 26.99 -21.95
CA PHE A 296 24.96 25.97 -22.65
C PHE A 296 25.36 26.53 -24.01
#